data_AF-S2K6M4-F1
#
_entry.id   AF-S2K6M4-F1
#
_cell.length_a   1.000
_cell.length_b   1.000
_cell.length_c   1.000
_cell.angle_alpha   90.00
_cell.angle_beta   90.00
_cell.angle_gamma   90.00
#
_symmetry.space_group_name_H-M   'P 1'
#
loop_
_entity.id
_entity.type
_entity.pdbx_description
1 polymer ?
#
loop_
_entity_poly.entity_id
_entity_poly.type
_entity_poly.pdbx_seq_one_letter_code
_entity_poly.pdbx_strand_id
1 'polypeptide(L)'
;MSTIITQVKRPKQTHQRVHIPETLRLNLRGTRIDVDRNTLRSMPETVLRVLFPHGLVEDAKEYKSAFDPTMLAHILDFLQTEKSKFQTRHSQFNEDAYLAQAVVSGIPLNPLLTKQGIVVLLEELVYFVICEDSSSLKQTSLKLLLDQDSIFDSDNHQDAHLVDLLCLAGFGLNDKWQVRSQQPNMSCIHSLALASIDYDDRLRIGQRLMVYHGNPTTRCWWSRVIVPSDNHKDACKLWCRRTWTLEFVLI
;
A
#
# COMPACT_ATOMS: atom_id res chain seq x y z
N MET A 1 14.08 -23.69 42.89
CA MET A 1 12.67 -23.31 42.72
C MET A 1 12.33 -23.43 41.24
N SER A 2 11.55 -24.43 40.84
CA SER A 2 11.22 -24.69 39.44
C SER A 2 9.98 -23.91 39.02
N THR A 3 10.09 -23.12 37.96
CA THR A 3 8.97 -22.34 37.39
C THR A 3 8.16 -23.23 36.44
N ILE A 4 6.87 -23.42 36.74
CA ILE A 4 5.92 -24.12 35.87
C ILE A 4 5.49 -23.17 34.75
N ILE A 5 5.85 -23.50 33.50
CA ILE A 5 5.36 -22.80 32.31
C ILE A 5 4.05 -23.45 31.89
N THR A 6 2.93 -22.77 32.15
CA THR A 6 1.61 -23.24 31.69
C THR A 6 1.49 -23.00 30.19
N GLN A 7 1.60 -24.06 29.38
CA GLN A 7 1.31 -23.99 27.95
C GLN A 7 -0.19 -23.79 27.74
N VAL A 8 -0.58 -22.60 27.30
CA VAL A 8 -1.95 -22.33 26.84
C VAL A 8 -2.11 -22.98 25.46
N LYS A 9 -2.82 -24.11 25.40
CA LYS A 9 -3.28 -24.71 24.14
C LYS A 9 -4.21 -23.69 23.44
N ARG A 10 -3.73 -23.06 22.36
CA ARG A 10 -4.61 -22.32 21.45
C ARG A 10 -5.60 -23.31 20.82
N PRO A 11 -6.92 -23.05 20.83
CA PRO A 11 -7.87 -23.90 20.14
C PRO A 11 -7.51 -23.95 18.66
N LYS A 12 -7.57 -25.15 18.07
CA LYS A 12 -7.39 -25.34 16.62
C LYS A 12 -8.51 -24.57 15.93
N GLN A 13 -8.20 -23.43 15.32
CA GLN A 13 -9.14 -22.73 14.45
C GLN A 13 -9.46 -23.68 13.30
N THR A 14 -10.69 -24.18 13.30
CA THR A 14 -11.26 -24.88 12.15
C THR A 14 -11.30 -23.84 11.04
N HIS A 15 -10.50 -24.02 9.98
CA HIS A 15 -10.59 -23.21 8.77
C HIS A 15 -11.93 -23.53 8.07
N GLN A 16 -13.03 -23.01 8.60
CA GLN A 16 -14.29 -22.94 7.88
C GLN A 16 -14.04 -22.02 6.68
N ARG A 17 -14.26 -22.56 5.47
CA ARG A 17 -14.14 -21.79 4.24
C ARG A 17 -15.25 -20.74 4.25
N VAL A 18 -14.89 -19.52 4.63
CA VAL A 18 -15.78 -18.35 4.55
C VAL A 18 -16.28 -18.20 3.12
N HIS A 19 -17.59 -18.30 2.90
CA HIS A 19 -18.17 -18.02 1.59
C HIS A 19 -18.14 -16.52 1.32
N ILE A 20 -17.15 -16.07 0.54
CA ILE A 20 -17.01 -14.66 0.16
C ILE A 20 -18.11 -14.32 -0.85
N PRO A 21 -18.97 -13.32 -0.62
CA PRO A 21 -19.97 -12.86 -1.59
C PRO A 21 -19.35 -12.45 -2.94
N GLU A 22 -20.16 -12.36 -3.99
CA GLU A 22 -19.68 -11.92 -5.32
C GLU A 22 -19.27 -10.44 -5.31
N THR A 23 -19.99 -9.62 -4.55
CA THR A 23 -19.71 -8.20 -4.35
C THR A 23 -19.75 -7.90 -2.86
N LEU A 24 -18.71 -7.21 -2.36
CA LEU A 24 -18.63 -6.72 -1.00
C LEU A 24 -18.94 -5.23 -0.99
N ARG A 25 -19.82 -4.82 -0.09
CA ARG A 25 -20.16 -3.41 0.13
C ARG A 25 -19.30 -2.82 1.22
N LEU A 26 -18.51 -1.82 0.90
CA LEU A 26 -17.65 -1.11 1.84
C LEU A 26 -18.26 0.25 2.19
N ASN A 27 -18.15 0.64 3.45
CA ASN A 27 -18.48 1.97 3.93
C ASN A 27 -17.24 2.59 4.57
N LEU A 28 -16.64 3.51 3.83
CA LEU A 28 -15.38 4.16 4.13
C LEU A 28 -15.67 5.61 4.50
N ARG A 29 -15.73 5.88 5.80
CA ARG A 29 -16.00 7.23 6.32
C ARG A 29 -17.31 7.85 5.80
N GLY A 30 -18.32 7.02 5.55
CA GLY A 30 -19.62 7.43 5.00
C GLY A 30 -19.73 7.29 3.48
N THR A 31 -18.62 7.11 2.77
CA THR A 31 -18.60 6.85 1.32
C THR A 31 -18.77 5.36 1.07
N ARG A 32 -19.74 4.98 0.23
CA ARG A 32 -19.99 3.59 -0.14
C ARG A 32 -19.26 3.22 -1.42
N ILE A 33 -18.51 2.11 -1.39
CA ILE A 33 -17.80 1.55 -2.53
C ILE A 33 -18.07 0.06 -2.57
N ASP A 34 -18.54 -0.44 -3.71
CA ASP A 34 -18.78 -1.85 -3.94
C ASP A 34 -17.57 -2.46 -4.69
N VAL A 35 -17.04 -3.57 -4.18
CA VAL A 35 -15.86 -4.25 -4.73
C VAL A 35 -16.21 -5.70 -5.02
N ASP A 36 -15.97 -6.16 -6.24
CA ASP A 36 -16.21 -7.54 -6.61
C ASP A 36 -15.12 -8.49 -6.07
N ARG A 37 -15.47 -9.77 -5.96
CA ARG A 37 -14.60 -10.83 -5.44
C ARG A 37 -13.28 -10.97 -6.22
N ASN A 38 -13.30 -10.77 -7.54
CA ASN A 38 -12.09 -10.94 -8.35
C ASN A 38 -11.14 -9.77 -8.14
N THR A 39 -11.66 -8.55 -8.13
CA THR A 39 -10.87 -7.35 -7.80
C THR A 39 -10.30 -7.46 -6.39
N LEU A 40 -11.08 -7.96 -5.42
CA LEU A 40 -10.60 -8.18 -4.05
C LEU A 40 -9.39 -9.12 -3.98
N ARG A 41 -9.33 -10.15 -4.83
CA ARG A 41 -8.18 -11.09 -4.90
C ARG A 41 -6.92 -10.49 -5.50
N SER A 42 -7.07 -9.44 -6.30
CA SER A 42 -5.97 -8.68 -6.91
C SER A 42 -5.55 -7.48 -6.06
N MET A 43 -6.23 -7.20 -4.94
CA MET A 43 -5.88 -6.11 -4.04
C MET A 43 -4.57 -6.37 -3.29
N PRO A 44 -3.81 -5.31 -2.96
CA PRO A 44 -2.69 -5.41 -2.04
C PRO A 44 -3.14 -5.95 -0.68
N GLU A 45 -2.42 -6.92 -0.15
CA GLU A 45 -2.68 -7.54 1.15
C GLU A 45 -2.64 -6.50 2.27
N THR A 46 -1.74 -5.52 2.16
CA THR A 46 -1.65 -4.41 3.12
C THR A 46 -2.96 -3.64 3.19
N VAL A 47 -3.60 -3.39 2.05
CA VAL A 47 -4.90 -2.69 1.98
C VAL A 47 -6.02 -3.59 2.52
N LEU A 48 -6.02 -4.88 2.15
CA LEU A 48 -7.00 -5.84 2.66
C LEU A 48 -6.96 -5.96 4.19
N ARG A 49 -5.77 -5.96 4.80
CA ARG A 49 -5.62 -6.02 6.26
C ARG A 49 -6.23 -4.80 6.96
N VAL A 50 -6.17 -3.61 6.34
CA VAL A 50 -6.78 -2.39 6.90
C VAL A 50 -8.29 -2.32 6.62
N LEU A 51 -8.75 -2.82 5.47
CA LEU A 51 -10.17 -2.90 5.15
C LEU A 51 -10.90 -3.93 6.02
N PHE A 52 -10.25 -5.05 6.33
CA PHE A 52 -10.81 -6.18 7.06
C PHE A 52 -9.94 -6.57 8.27
N PRO A 53 -9.87 -5.71 9.31
CA PRO A 53 -9.01 -5.97 10.48
C PRO A 53 -9.41 -7.24 11.25
N HIS A 54 -10.65 -7.70 11.09
CA HIS A 54 -11.18 -8.93 11.69
C HIS A 54 -11.40 -10.04 10.65
N GLY A 55 -10.89 -9.87 9.43
CA GLY A 55 -11.18 -10.75 8.30
C GLY A 55 -12.60 -10.57 7.75
N LEU A 56 -12.96 -11.45 6.82
CA LEU A 56 -14.29 -11.50 6.21
C LEU A 56 -15.24 -12.31 7.11
N VAL A 57 -16.45 -11.80 7.31
CA VAL A 57 -17.47 -12.41 8.16
C VAL A 57 -18.62 -12.87 7.27
N GLU A 58 -18.99 -14.15 7.37
CA GLU A 58 -20.19 -14.70 6.74
C GLU A 58 -21.41 -13.90 7.27
N ASP A 59 -22.22 -13.30 6.39
CA ASP A 59 -23.39 -12.45 6.68
C ASP A 59 -23.18 -10.96 6.94
N ALA A 60 -21.97 -10.41 6.76
CA ALA A 60 -21.78 -8.97 6.78
C ALA A 60 -22.47 -8.30 5.57
N LYS A 61 -23.51 -7.49 5.82
CA LYS A 61 -24.19 -6.69 4.77
C LYS A 61 -23.34 -5.54 4.25
N GLU A 62 -22.49 -4.99 5.10
CA GLU A 62 -21.63 -3.83 4.82
C GLU A 62 -20.40 -3.92 5.74
N TYR A 63 -19.21 -3.70 5.17
CA TYR A 63 -17.95 -3.65 5.91
C TYR A 63 -17.55 -2.20 6.15
N LYS A 64 -17.39 -1.81 7.41
CA LYS A 64 -16.98 -0.46 7.80
C LYS A 64 -15.49 -0.43 8.05
N SER A 65 -14.79 0.52 7.44
CA SER A 65 -13.38 0.76 7.69
C SER A 65 -13.06 2.26 7.75
N ALA A 66 -12.00 2.61 8.47
CA ALA A 66 -11.47 3.96 8.54
C ALA A 66 -10.54 4.31 7.36
N PHE A 67 -10.34 3.36 6.43
CA PHE A 67 -9.55 3.55 5.22
C PHE A 67 -10.07 4.74 4.39
N ASP A 68 -9.17 5.37 3.64
CA ASP A 68 -9.51 6.54 2.85
C ASP A 68 -10.28 6.14 1.57
N PRO A 69 -11.51 6.65 1.35
CA PRO A 69 -12.29 6.30 0.17
C PRO A 69 -11.64 6.74 -1.15
N THR A 70 -10.98 7.90 -1.16
CA THR A 70 -10.31 8.42 -2.36
C THR A 70 -9.11 7.55 -2.71
N MET A 71 -8.37 7.11 -1.70
CA MET A 71 -7.25 6.20 -1.88
C MET A 71 -7.70 4.85 -2.43
N LEU A 72 -8.80 4.27 -1.91
CA LEU A 72 -9.32 3.01 -2.44
C LEU A 72 -9.79 3.16 -3.87
N ALA A 73 -10.54 4.23 -4.18
CA ALA A 73 -11.02 4.49 -5.53
C ALA A 73 -9.85 4.60 -6.53
N HIS A 74 -8.79 5.32 -6.16
CA HIS A 74 -7.59 5.44 -6.97
C HIS A 74 -6.90 4.09 -7.20
N ILE A 75 -6.79 3.24 -6.17
CA ILE A 75 -6.24 1.89 -6.32
C ILE A 75 -7.05 1.08 -7.32
N LEU A 76 -8.38 1.04 -7.16
CA LEU A 76 -9.26 0.25 -8.02
C LEU A 76 -9.17 0.69 -9.49
N ASP A 77 -9.21 1.99 -9.75
CA ASP A 77 -9.09 2.56 -11.10
C ASP A 77 -7.72 2.24 -11.73
N PHE A 78 -6.64 2.39 -10.96
CA PHE A 78 -5.29 2.07 -11.43
C PHE A 78 -5.15 0.59 -11.79
N LEU A 79 -5.59 -0.32 -10.92
CA LEU A 79 -5.50 -1.76 -11.20
C LEU A 79 -6.33 -2.14 -12.43
N GLN A 80 -7.54 -1.59 -12.57
CA GLN A 80 -8.37 -1.87 -13.73
C GLN A 80 -7.71 -1.38 -15.03
N THR A 81 -7.16 -0.16 -15.01
CA THR A 81 -6.46 0.43 -16.15
C THR A 81 -5.25 -0.40 -16.57
N GLU A 82 -4.39 -0.78 -15.62
CA GLU A 82 -3.19 -1.55 -15.90
C GLU A 82 -3.50 -2.99 -16.35
N LYS A 83 -4.56 -3.60 -15.82
CA LYS A 83 -5.05 -4.89 -16.30
C LYS A 83 -5.47 -4.83 -17.77
N SER A 84 -6.24 -3.82 -18.17
CA SER A 84 -6.67 -3.65 -19.56
C SER A 84 -5.49 -3.36 -20.51
N LYS A 85 -4.52 -2.54 -20.07
CA LYS A 85 -3.29 -2.29 -20.85
C LYS A 85 -2.48 -3.57 -21.04
N PHE A 86 -2.28 -4.34 -19.97
CA PHE A 86 -1.56 -5.60 -20.04
C PHE A 86 -2.25 -6.57 -21.00
N GLN A 87 -3.56 -6.81 -20.85
CA GLN A 87 -4.31 -7.69 -21.75
C GLN A 87 -4.19 -7.30 -23.23
N THR A 88 -4.23 -5.99 -23.53
CA THR A 88 -4.08 -5.48 -24.89
C THR A 88 -2.69 -5.78 -25.46
N ARG A 89 -1.64 -5.56 -24.68
CA ARG A 89 -0.25 -5.85 -25.11
C ARG A 89 0.05 -7.34 -25.13
N HIS A 90 -0.61 -8.10 -24.26
CA HIS A 90 -0.46 -9.53 -24.11
C HIS A 90 -1.27 -10.35 -25.12
N SER A 91 -2.13 -9.72 -25.94
CA SER A 91 -2.95 -10.44 -26.92
C SER A 91 -2.15 -11.20 -27.98
N GLN A 92 -0.88 -10.83 -28.19
CA GLN A 92 0.04 -11.52 -29.10
C GLN A 92 0.77 -12.69 -28.44
N PHE A 93 0.68 -12.83 -27.12
CA PHE A 93 1.30 -13.94 -26.41
C PHE A 93 0.42 -15.19 -26.50
N ASN A 94 0.99 -16.28 -26.99
CA ASN A 94 0.28 -17.56 -27.05
C ASN A 94 0.32 -18.23 -25.67
N GLU A 95 -0.61 -17.85 -24.80
CA GLU A 95 -0.72 -18.38 -23.45
C GLU A 95 -1.00 -19.89 -23.44
N ASP A 96 -1.84 -20.39 -24.35
CA ASP A 96 -2.15 -21.83 -24.46
C ASP A 96 -0.90 -22.67 -24.76
N ALA A 97 -0.06 -22.21 -25.70
CA ALA A 97 1.21 -22.86 -25.99
C ALA A 97 2.17 -22.82 -24.80
N TYR A 98 2.20 -21.70 -24.07
CA TYR A 98 3.02 -21.56 -22.86
C TYR A 98 2.56 -22.53 -21.76
N LEU A 99 1.25 -22.61 -21.50
CA LEU A 99 0.66 -23.52 -20.51
C LEU A 99 0.92 -24.99 -20.90
N ALA A 100 0.70 -25.35 -22.17
CA ALA A 100 0.95 -26.70 -22.66
C ALA A 100 2.43 -27.09 -22.49
N GLN A 101 3.36 -26.18 -22.82
CA GLN A 101 4.79 -26.42 -22.66
C GLN A 101 5.18 -26.60 -21.20
N ALA A 102 4.62 -25.80 -20.28
CA ALA A 102 4.89 -25.92 -18.84
C ALA A 102 4.42 -27.26 -18.28
N VAL A 103 3.23 -27.73 -18.70
CA VAL A 103 2.70 -29.05 -18.31
C VAL A 103 3.60 -30.18 -18.81
N VAL A 104 4.03 -30.14 -20.07
CA VAL A 104 4.90 -31.17 -20.66
C VAL A 104 6.29 -31.18 -20.03
N SER A 105 6.87 -30.00 -19.78
CA SER A 105 8.22 -29.87 -19.23
C SER A 105 8.29 -29.97 -17.70
N GLY A 106 7.16 -29.92 -17.00
CA GLY A 106 7.09 -29.88 -15.54
C GLY A 106 7.65 -28.60 -14.92
N ILE A 107 7.89 -27.56 -15.72
CA ILE A 107 8.44 -26.28 -15.25
C ILE A 107 7.32 -25.46 -14.59
N PRO A 108 7.53 -24.90 -13.38
CA PRO A 108 6.55 -24.02 -12.75
C PRO A 108 6.22 -22.81 -13.62
N LEU A 109 4.92 -22.49 -13.74
CA LEU A 109 4.48 -21.30 -14.45
C LEU A 109 5.01 -20.04 -13.75
N ASN A 110 5.62 -19.14 -14.54
CA ASN A 110 6.06 -17.86 -14.03
C ASN A 110 4.89 -16.87 -14.13
N PRO A 111 4.33 -16.39 -13.01
CA PRO A 111 3.15 -15.54 -13.03
C PRO A 111 3.43 -14.17 -13.65
N LEU A 112 4.69 -13.74 -13.75
CA LEU A 112 5.09 -12.50 -14.45
C LEU A 112 4.87 -12.58 -15.97
N LEU A 113 4.68 -13.78 -16.51
CA LEU A 113 4.36 -13.93 -17.92
C LEU A 113 2.87 -13.76 -18.20
N THR A 114 2.00 -14.01 -17.23
CA THR A 114 0.54 -14.01 -17.43
C THR A 114 -0.19 -12.92 -16.65
N LYS A 115 0.53 -12.17 -15.80
CA LYS A 115 -0.02 -11.10 -14.96
C LYS A 115 0.79 -9.82 -15.03
N GLN A 116 0.13 -8.69 -14.79
CA GLN A 116 0.79 -7.40 -14.68
C GLN A 116 1.36 -7.22 -13.28
N GLY A 117 2.65 -6.86 -13.21
CA GLY A 117 3.33 -6.51 -11.96
C GLY A 117 3.08 -5.06 -11.59
N ILE A 118 2.68 -4.81 -10.33
CA ILE A 118 2.47 -3.47 -9.80
C ILE A 118 3.17 -3.36 -8.45
N VAL A 119 3.91 -2.28 -8.27
CA VAL A 119 4.43 -1.87 -6.97
C VAL A 119 3.46 -0.91 -6.30
N VAL A 120 3.13 -1.21 -5.06
CA VAL A 120 2.31 -0.39 -4.18
C VAL A 120 3.18 0.16 -3.07
N LEU A 121 3.27 1.49 -3.01
CA LEU A 121 3.97 2.21 -1.96
C LEU A 121 2.96 2.99 -1.14
N LEU A 122 2.89 2.67 0.15
CA LEU A 122 2.06 3.36 1.13
C LEU A 122 2.95 4.11 2.11
N GLU A 123 2.52 5.28 2.56
CA GLU A 123 3.13 6.01 3.67
C GLU A 123 2.11 6.25 4.78
N GLU A 124 2.51 5.97 6.01
CA GLU A 124 1.91 6.53 7.23
C GLU A 124 2.89 7.56 7.82
N LEU A 125 2.48 8.83 7.85
CA LEU A 125 3.22 9.91 8.48
C LEU A 125 2.47 10.38 9.73
N VAL A 126 2.98 10.00 10.90
CA VAL A 126 2.47 10.47 12.20
C VAL A 126 3.33 11.64 12.66
N TYR A 127 2.71 12.76 13.01
CA TYR A 127 3.44 13.96 13.44
C TYR A 127 3.04 14.43 14.83
N PHE A 128 4.03 14.93 15.56
CA PHE A 128 3.88 15.44 16.92
C PHE A 128 4.26 16.90 16.95
N VAL A 129 3.30 17.74 17.33
CA VAL A 129 3.49 19.17 17.54
C VAL A 129 3.87 19.39 19.00
N ILE A 130 5.11 19.81 19.26
CA ILE A 130 5.60 20.10 20.61
C ILE A 130 5.70 21.62 20.77
N CYS A 131 4.60 22.25 21.21
CA CYS A 131 4.52 23.70 21.46
C CYS A 131 3.43 24.02 22.50
N GLU A 132 3.57 25.14 23.21
CA GLU A 132 2.64 25.60 24.25
C GLU A 132 1.27 26.05 23.66
N ASP A 133 1.26 26.71 22.49
CA ASP A 133 0.04 27.16 21.80
C ASP A 133 -0.26 26.30 20.55
N SER A 134 -1.02 25.22 20.72
CA SER A 134 -1.05 24.15 19.72
C SER A 134 -2.10 24.26 18.60
N SER A 135 -3.15 25.07 18.71
CA SER A 135 -4.32 24.95 17.80
C SER A 135 -4.07 25.48 16.38
N SER A 136 -3.65 26.74 16.24
CA SER A 136 -3.31 27.34 14.92
C SER A 136 -2.10 26.66 14.30
N LEU A 137 -1.09 26.35 15.12
CA LEU A 137 0.12 25.66 14.68
C LEU A 137 -0.16 24.24 14.17
N LYS A 138 -1.12 23.51 14.74
CA LYS A 138 -1.51 22.17 14.22
C LYS A 138 -2.02 22.25 12.78
N GLN A 139 -2.82 23.26 12.46
CA GLN A 139 -3.36 23.42 11.11
C GLN A 139 -2.28 23.85 10.11
N THR A 140 -1.42 24.80 10.48
CA THR A 140 -0.26 25.20 9.66
C THR A 140 0.71 24.04 9.45
N SER A 141 0.98 23.27 10.51
CA SER A 141 1.83 22.06 10.46
C SER A 141 1.28 21.03 9.49
N LEU A 142 -0.02 20.75 9.59
CA LEU A 142 -0.70 19.83 8.69
C LEU A 142 -0.58 20.28 7.24
N LYS A 143 -0.87 21.55 6.97
CA LYS A 143 -0.80 22.10 5.61
C LYS A 143 0.61 21.94 5.03
N LEU A 144 1.63 22.34 5.80
CA LEU A 144 3.02 22.21 5.39
C LEU A 144 3.41 20.75 5.09
N LEU A 145 2.99 19.80 5.93
CA LEU A 145 3.28 18.38 5.72
C LEU A 145 2.50 17.78 4.56
N LEU A 146 1.29 18.28 4.25
CA LEU A 146 0.54 17.88 3.06
C LEU A 146 1.23 18.41 1.78
N ASP A 147 1.77 19.62 1.81
CA ASP A 147 2.49 20.24 0.70
C ASP A 147 3.85 19.55 0.42
N GLN A 148 4.41 18.82 1.40
CA GLN A 148 5.55 17.92 1.19
C GLN A 148 5.11 16.63 0.49
N ASP A 149 4.80 16.73 -0.80
CA ASP A 149 4.15 15.68 -1.59
C ASP A 149 5.09 14.86 -2.48
N SER A 150 6.40 15.14 -2.48
CA SER A 150 7.40 14.31 -3.17
C SER A 150 7.58 12.94 -2.51
N ILE A 151 7.71 11.88 -3.33
CA ILE A 151 8.08 10.54 -2.85
C ILE A 151 9.54 10.54 -2.39
N PHE A 152 10.44 11.04 -3.24
CA PHE A 152 11.86 11.15 -2.93
C PHE A 152 12.15 12.54 -2.37
N ASP A 153 12.62 12.57 -1.12
CA ASP A 153 12.89 13.81 -0.40
C ASP A 153 14.40 14.03 -0.35
N SER A 154 14.87 15.20 -0.78
CA SER A 154 16.30 15.50 -0.96
C SER A 154 17.09 15.51 0.35
N ASP A 155 16.41 15.77 1.47
CA ASP A 155 17.03 15.90 2.79
C ASP A 155 17.09 14.59 3.57
N ASN A 156 16.40 13.54 3.10
CA ASN A 156 16.45 12.24 3.75
C ASN A 156 17.65 11.44 3.21
N HIS A 157 18.42 10.86 4.11
CA HIS A 157 19.33 9.74 3.84
C HIS A 157 18.53 8.50 3.42
N GLN A 158 17.78 8.61 2.33
CA GLN A 158 17.09 7.47 1.73
C GLN A 158 18.17 6.47 1.31
N ASP A 159 17.93 5.20 1.62
CA ASP A 159 18.85 4.14 1.20
C ASP A 159 18.90 4.15 -0.32
N ALA A 160 20.07 4.42 -0.89
CA ALA A 160 20.27 4.44 -2.33
C ALA A 160 19.72 3.17 -2.98
N HIS A 161 19.85 2.02 -2.32
CA HIS A 161 19.30 0.76 -2.82
C HIS A 161 17.76 0.76 -2.91
N LEU A 162 17.06 1.36 -1.94
CA LEU A 162 15.61 1.48 -1.98
C LEU A 162 15.16 2.44 -3.09
N VAL A 163 15.86 3.57 -3.25
CA VAL A 163 15.59 4.52 -4.33
C VAL A 163 15.79 3.84 -5.68
N ASP A 164 16.91 3.14 -5.87
CA ASP A 164 17.19 2.38 -7.10
C ASP A 164 16.13 1.32 -7.38
N LEU A 165 15.68 0.60 -6.34
CA LEU A 165 14.61 -0.41 -6.48
C LEU A 165 13.28 0.23 -6.91
N LEU A 166 12.90 1.35 -6.32
CA LEU A 166 11.67 2.07 -6.69
C LEU A 166 11.78 2.68 -8.09
N CYS A 167 12.94 3.23 -8.46
CA CYS A 167 13.20 3.70 -9.82
C CYS A 167 13.11 2.55 -10.84
N LEU A 168 13.68 1.38 -10.53
CA LEU A 168 13.53 0.19 -11.35
C LEU A 168 12.06 -0.25 -11.45
N ALA A 169 11.27 -0.05 -10.40
CA ALA A 169 9.84 -0.36 -10.40
C ALA A 169 8.98 0.63 -11.20
N GLY A 170 9.55 1.72 -11.71
CA GLY A 170 8.86 2.71 -12.55
C GLY A 170 8.59 4.05 -11.88
N PHE A 171 9.07 4.30 -10.66
CA PHE A 171 8.95 5.62 -10.02
C PHE A 171 10.03 6.58 -10.53
N GLY A 172 9.66 7.82 -10.81
CA GLY A 172 10.57 8.91 -11.13
C GLY A 172 11.07 9.65 -9.90
N LEU A 173 12.29 10.21 -9.95
CA LEU A 173 12.87 10.97 -8.83
C LEU A 173 12.06 12.21 -8.42
N ASN A 174 11.24 12.73 -9.32
CA ASN A 174 10.37 13.89 -9.09
C ASN A 174 8.90 13.49 -8.89
N ASP A 175 8.63 12.18 -8.75
CA ASP A 175 7.25 11.71 -8.55
C ASP A 175 6.70 12.16 -7.21
N LYS A 176 5.41 12.47 -7.25
CA LYS A 176 4.62 12.85 -6.11
C LYS A 176 3.71 11.72 -5.68
N TRP A 177 3.28 11.74 -4.42
CA TRP A 177 2.23 10.87 -3.94
C TRP A 177 0.95 11.12 -4.75
N GLN A 178 0.41 10.07 -5.37
CA GLN A 178 -0.79 10.15 -6.21
C GLN A 178 -2.02 10.49 -5.37
N VAL A 179 -2.07 9.97 -4.14
CA VAL A 179 -3.06 10.35 -3.13
C VAL A 179 -2.33 10.65 -1.83
N ARG A 180 -2.63 11.79 -1.20
CA ARG A 180 -2.08 12.19 0.09
C ARG A 180 -3.16 12.95 0.88
N SER A 181 -3.54 12.43 2.04
CA SER A 181 -4.63 12.99 2.83
C SER A 181 -4.43 12.80 4.33
N GLN A 182 -5.02 13.69 5.12
CA GLN A 182 -5.06 13.53 6.57
C GLN A 182 -6.06 12.44 6.96
N GLN A 183 -5.69 11.60 7.92
CA GLN A 183 -6.64 10.77 8.64
C GLN A 183 -7.53 11.66 9.53
N PRO A 184 -8.87 11.58 9.43
CA PRO A 184 -9.76 12.45 10.19
C PRO A 184 -9.51 12.37 11.70
N ASN A 185 -9.45 13.53 12.35
CA ASN A 185 -9.24 13.68 13.80
C ASN A 185 -7.92 13.09 14.34
N MET A 186 -6.94 12.83 13.46
CA MET A 186 -5.65 12.29 13.85
C MET A 186 -4.50 13.16 13.30
N SER A 187 -3.38 13.20 14.04
CA SER A 187 -2.12 13.79 13.54
C SER A 187 -1.38 12.79 12.66
N CYS A 188 -2.07 12.33 11.61
CA CYS A 188 -1.59 11.30 10.71
C CYS A 188 -1.97 11.65 9.26
N ILE A 189 -1.02 11.50 8.35
CA ILE A 189 -1.21 11.62 6.91
C ILE A 189 -0.97 10.24 6.30
N HIS A 190 -1.87 9.82 5.42
CA HIS A 190 -1.67 8.63 4.59
C HIS A 190 -1.36 9.05 3.17
N SER A 191 -0.41 8.35 2.55
CA SER A 191 -0.06 8.57 1.15
C SER A 191 0.00 7.26 0.38
N LEU A 192 -0.28 7.34 -0.92
CA LEU A 192 -0.28 6.23 -1.85
C LEU A 192 0.44 6.63 -3.14
N ALA A 193 1.30 5.74 -3.61
CA ALA A 193 1.82 5.76 -4.96
C ALA A 193 1.85 4.34 -5.55
N LEU A 194 1.48 4.22 -6.82
CA LEU A 194 1.41 2.97 -7.57
C LEU A 194 2.23 3.10 -8.85
N ALA A 195 3.01 2.07 -9.16
CA ALA A 195 3.76 1.99 -10.42
C ALA A 195 3.62 0.60 -11.05
N SER A 196 3.36 0.55 -12.34
CA SER A 196 3.32 -0.68 -13.14
C SER A 196 4.72 -1.01 -13.67
N ILE A 197 5.12 -2.27 -13.59
CA ILE A 197 6.35 -2.74 -14.25
C ILE A 197 6.15 -2.72 -15.76
N ASP A 198 7.11 -2.15 -16.48
CA ASP A 198 7.07 -2.17 -17.94
C ASP A 198 6.98 -3.61 -18.47
N TYR A 199 6.15 -3.80 -19.49
CA TYR A 199 5.88 -5.11 -20.05
C TYR A 199 7.13 -5.81 -20.55
N ASP A 200 8.06 -5.11 -21.22
CA ASP A 200 9.26 -5.74 -21.79
C ASP A 200 10.27 -6.11 -20.70
N ASP A 201 10.25 -5.38 -19.58
CA ASP A 201 11.12 -5.58 -18.43
C ASP A 201 10.53 -6.49 -17.34
N ARG A 202 9.29 -6.97 -17.52
CA ARG A 202 8.51 -7.70 -16.50
C ARG A 202 9.23 -8.89 -15.87
N LEU A 203 10.04 -9.63 -16.64
CA LEU A 203 10.84 -10.74 -16.11
C LEU A 203 12.02 -10.23 -15.28
N ARG A 204 12.83 -9.33 -15.85
CA ARG A 204 14.06 -8.81 -15.24
C ARG A 204 13.78 -8.08 -13.92
N ILE A 205 12.77 -7.22 -13.93
CA ILE A 205 12.42 -6.37 -12.78
C ILE A 205 11.48 -7.12 -11.84
N GLY A 206 10.44 -7.76 -12.37
CA GLY A 206 9.46 -8.49 -11.57
C GLY A 206 10.08 -9.62 -10.74
N GLN A 207 11.06 -10.37 -11.27
CA GLN A 207 11.75 -11.41 -10.51
C GLN A 207 12.47 -10.85 -9.28
N ARG A 208 13.05 -9.65 -9.36
CA ARG A 208 13.69 -8.99 -8.22
C ARG A 208 12.66 -8.53 -7.19
N LEU A 209 11.46 -8.18 -7.64
CA LEU A 209 10.37 -7.70 -6.78
C LEU A 209 9.52 -8.81 -6.16
N MET A 210 9.65 -10.06 -6.63
CA MET A 210 8.93 -11.22 -6.07
C MET A 210 9.12 -11.40 -4.57
N VAL A 211 10.25 -10.97 -4.01
CA VAL A 211 10.48 -11.01 -2.56
C VAL A 211 9.45 -10.17 -1.77
N TYR A 212 8.85 -9.16 -2.40
CA TYR A 212 7.81 -8.30 -1.81
C TYR A 212 6.38 -8.79 -2.10
N HIS A 213 6.22 -9.88 -2.86
CA HIS A 213 4.91 -10.46 -3.15
C HIS A 213 4.42 -11.29 -1.97
N GLY A 214 3.27 -10.92 -1.39
CA GLY A 214 2.74 -11.52 -0.16
C GLY A 214 3.62 -11.29 1.09
N ASN A 215 4.67 -10.47 0.96
CA ASN A 215 5.58 -10.12 2.05
C ASN A 215 5.84 -8.60 2.04
N PRO A 216 4.83 -7.77 2.40
CA PRO A 216 5.00 -6.33 2.41
C PRO A 216 6.16 -5.92 3.33
N THR A 217 7.10 -5.15 2.79
CA THR A 217 8.29 -4.71 3.53
C THR A 217 8.09 -3.31 4.05
N THR A 218 8.36 -3.12 5.34
CA THR A 218 8.14 -1.83 6.00
C THR A 218 9.46 -1.20 6.40
N ARG A 219 9.56 0.11 6.20
CA ARG A 219 10.68 0.92 6.68
C ARG A 219 10.14 2.10 7.49
N CYS A 220 10.67 2.29 8.68
CA CYS A 220 10.28 3.37 9.58
C CYS A 220 11.49 4.24 9.92
N TRP A 221 11.31 5.55 9.93
CA TRP A 221 12.31 6.51 10.39
C TRP A 221 11.65 7.75 10.98
N TRP A 222 12.46 8.57 11.62
CA TRP A 222 12.04 9.84 12.19
C TRP A 222 12.71 10.98 11.44
N SER A 223 11.95 12.03 11.18
CA SER A 223 12.46 13.30 10.66
C SER A 223 11.99 14.45 11.53
N ARG A 224 12.71 15.56 11.43
CA ARG A 224 12.37 16.82 12.09
C ARG A 224 11.98 17.83 11.02
N VAL A 225 10.84 18.48 11.21
CA VAL A 225 10.38 19.57 10.36
C VAL A 225 10.23 20.83 11.22
N ILE A 226 10.68 21.96 10.70
CA ILE A 226 10.57 23.25 11.39
C ILE A 226 9.42 24.01 10.75
N VAL A 227 8.44 24.40 11.57
CA VAL A 227 7.29 25.18 11.13
C VAL A 227 7.55 26.65 11.47
N PRO A 228 7.50 27.56 10.48
CA PRO A 228 7.59 28.98 10.75
C PRO A 228 6.40 29.41 11.62
N SER A 229 6.68 30.13 12.70
CA SER A 229 5.67 30.74 13.58
C SER A 229 5.51 32.21 13.22
N ASP A 230 4.27 32.69 13.14
CA ASP A 230 3.97 34.12 12.89
C ASP A 230 4.55 35.02 13.99
N ASN A 231 4.69 34.49 15.21
CA ASN A 231 5.42 35.12 16.29
C ASN A 231 6.88 34.63 16.25
N HIS A 232 7.75 35.43 15.63
CA HIS A 232 9.19 35.21 15.37
C HIS A 232 10.09 34.79 16.56
N LYS A 233 9.55 34.50 17.75
CA LYS A 233 10.35 34.14 18.93
C LYS A 233 10.61 32.64 19.09
N ASP A 234 9.77 31.75 18.55
CA ASP A 234 10.01 30.30 18.65
C ASP A 234 9.55 29.56 17.38
N ALA A 235 10.49 28.99 16.65
CA ALA A 235 10.19 28.07 15.55
C ALA A 235 9.66 26.75 16.13
N CYS A 236 8.43 26.35 15.76
CA CYS A 236 7.83 25.13 16.27
C CYS A 236 8.49 23.91 15.62
N LYS A 237 8.91 22.95 16.44
CA LYS A 237 9.54 21.71 15.97
C LYS A 237 8.48 20.62 15.88
N LEU A 238 8.36 20.04 14.69
CA LEU A 238 7.59 18.82 14.46
C LEU A 238 8.52 17.63 14.46
N TRP A 239 8.10 16.59 15.17
CA TRP A 239 8.67 15.26 15.04
C TRP A 239 7.74 14.43 14.18
N CYS A 240 8.26 13.91 13.08
CA CYS A 240 7.49 13.10 12.14
C CYS A 240 8.05 11.68 12.15
N ARG A 241 7.20 10.70 12.47
CA ARG A 241 7.48 9.29 12.22
C ARG A 241 6.90 8.94 10.87
N ARG A 242 7.75 8.60 9.91
CA ARG A 242 7.32 8.09 8.60
C ARG A 242 7.50 6.59 8.57
N THR A 243 6.49 5.90 8.06
CA THR A 243 6.50 4.47 7.83
C THR A 243 6.08 4.21 6.40
N TRP A 244 7.02 3.73 5.59
CA TRP A 244 6.72 3.27 4.24
C TRP A 244 6.47 1.78 4.25
N THR A 245 5.45 1.35 3.53
CA THR A 245 5.18 -0.06 3.26
C THR A 245 5.20 -0.27 1.75
N LEU A 246 6.10 -1.16 1.32
CA LEU A 246 6.29 -1.58 -0.06
C LEU A 246 5.69 -2.96 -0.25
N GLU A 247 4.81 -3.11 -1.24
CA GLU A 247 4.21 -4.38 -1.61
C GLU A 247 4.27 -4.56 -3.14
N PHE A 248 4.52 -5.80 -3.59
CA PHE A 248 4.43 -6.14 -5.00
C PHE A 248 3.22 -7.02 -5.26
N VAL A 249 2.33 -6.58 -6.14
CA VAL A 249 1.09 -7.30 -6.50
C VAL A 249 1.10 -7.73 -7.97
N LEU A 250 0.38 -8.81 -8.24
CA LEU A 250 0.23 -9.38 -9.57
C LEU A 250 -1.26 -9.42 -9.91
N ILE A 251 -1.67 -8.70 -10.94
CA ILE A 251 -3.08 -8.52 -11.31
C ILE A 251 -3.44 -9.09 -12.67
#